data_AF-A0AAV0TX25-F1
#
_entry.id   AF-A0AAV0TX25-F1
#
_cell.length_a   1.000
_cell.length_b   1.000
_cell.length_c   1.000
_cell.angle_alpha   90.00
_cell.angle_beta   90.00
_cell.angle_gamma   90.00
#
_symmetry.space_group_name_H-M   'P 1'
#
loop_
_entity.id
_entity.type
_entity.pdbx_description
1 polymer ?
#
loop_
_entity_poly.entity_id
_entity_poly.type
_entity_poly.pdbx_seq_one_letter_code
_entity_poly.pdbx_strand_id
1 'polypeptide(L)'
;MSSRSRHHLTIGDKNRLRRYHKQHPELTQEQLREWAYTTFGQWVARSTVGHIVRGPEEVSANPEATRFQSGRYPDMEQELYAVIEARWCQVGVDVKQVDRSHGLVLNDAELWTKANEILKRTRGSDESVSVAWVHRFKKRHGLHRLQLKRAAAAVVATEREDVEMQQQQQTVVEHYCLDETECAVLAVTGNKRSATEVTESTTADAAASTSAVGTRSHFVSSDDILLLTHVLAIKPWGFPYAMDGWQQVVEKLRSDDSFRLEKTAGACQARINLLLSHMKAGNTLALRKSGTETEFDTKCALIAEVAMQIDEYARATQKGNGKSLTEVGAPISVAKRRLELMERKMDRELAAQKRHSEEQVMRLEKLHREQQQTQQEQHAQLLATIQQQQAMMCDLIKLMAPTSRTGANAQEV
;
A
#
# COMPACT_ATOMS: atom_id res chain seq x y z
N MET A 1 -32.06 -23.77 -7.58
CA MET A 1 -30.62 -23.81 -7.90
C MET A 1 -29.90 -22.78 -7.04
N SER A 2 -29.11 -23.22 -6.06
CA SER A 2 -28.30 -22.31 -5.25
C SER A 2 -27.24 -21.68 -6.16
N SER A 3 -27.18 -20.34 -6.23
CA SER A 3 -26.18 -19.66 -7.04
C SER A 3 -24.80 -20.06 -6.55
N ARG A 4 -24.00 -20.76 -7.38
CA ARG A 4 -22.60 -21.03 -7.05
C ARG A 4 -21.91 -19.68 -6.84
N SER A 5 -21.59 -19.37 -5.59
CA SER A 5 -20.80 -18.20 -5.23
C SER A 5 -19.53 -18.20 -6.07
N ARG A 6 -19.25 -17.09 -6.76
CA ARG A 6 -18.03 -16.98 -7.56
C ARG A 6 -16.85 -16.82 -6.59
N HIS A 7 -15.96 -17.80 -6.60
CA HIS A 7 -14.71 -17.75 -5.87
C HIS A 7 -13.83 -16.62 -6.43
N HIS A 8 -13.27 -15.81 -5.53
CA HIS A 8 -12.47 -14.65 -5.88
C HIS A 8 -11.12 -14.73 -5.16
N LEU A 9 -10.04 -14.71 -5.94
CA LEU A 9 -8.69 -14.60 -5.40
C LEU A 9 -8.39 -13.17 -4.97
N THR A 10 -7.67 -13.03 -3.85
CA THR A 10 -7.13 -11.75 -3.40
C THR A 10 -6.00 -11.28 -4.32
N ILE A 11 -5.60 -10.01 -4.25
CA ILE A 11 -4.46 -9.48 -5.00
C ILE A 11 -3.18 -10.24 -4.60
N GLY A 12 -3.02 -10.56 -3.31
CA GLY A 12 -1.94 -11.40 -2.80
C GLY A 12 -1.92 -12.79 -3.42
N ASP A 13 -3.06 -13.49 -3.46
CA ASP A 13 -3.19 -14.81 -4.09
C ASP A 13 -2.84 -14.76 -5.58
N LYS A 14 -3.36 -13.74 -6.29
CA LYS A 14 -3.07 -13.54 -7.72
C LYS A 14 -1.58 -13.34 -7.96
N ASN A 15 -0.91 -12.54 -7.11
CA ASN A 15 0.53 -12.33 -7.21
C ASN A 15 1.32 -13.60 -6.89
N ARG A 16 0.93 -14.39 -5.89
CA ARG A 16 1.54 -15.70 -5.63
C ARG A 16 1.39 -16.64 -6.82
N LEU A 17 0.20 -16.71 -7.42
CA LEU A 17 -0.06 -17.49 -8.63
C LEU A 17 0.80 -17.03 -9.82
N ARG A 18 1.00 -15.71 -9.99
CA ARG A 18 1.92 -15.15 -11.00
C ARG A 18 3.36 -15.56 -10.76
N ARG A 19 3.85 -15.48 -9.52
CA ARG A 19 5.23 -15.88 -9.17
C ARG A 19 5.44 -17.37 -9.37
N TYR A 20 4.47 -18.19 -8.97
CA TYR A 20 4.51 -19.64 -9.16
C TYR A 20 4.59 -20.00 -10.66
N HIS A 21 3.76 -19.39 -11.51
CA HIS A 21 3.83 -19.59 -12.95
C HIS A 21 5.14 -19.08 -13.59
N LYS A 22 5.75 -18.01 -13.05
CA LYS A 22 7.08 -17.56 -13.51
C LYS A 22 8.18 -18.58 -13.19
N GLN A 23 8.07 -19.29 -12.08
CA GLN A 23 9.01 -20.35 -11.68
C GLN A 23 8.76 -21.65 -12.45
N HIS A 24 7.51 -21.88 -12.87
CA HIS A 24 7.05 -23.09 -13.56
C HIS A 24 6.30 -22.76 -14.86
N PRO A 25 6.97 -22.22 -15.89
CA PRO A 25 6.35 -21.83 -17.15
C PRO A 25 5.80 -23.02 -17.97
N GLU A 26 6.22 -24.24 -17.65
CA GLU A 26 5.78 -25.50 -18.25
C GLU A 26 4.36 -25.91 -17.82
N LEU A 27 3.86 -25.38 -16.70
CA LEU A 27 2.58 -25.80 -16.15
C LEU A 27 1.41 -25.30 -16.98
N THR A 28 0.50 -26.23 -17.26
CA THR A 28 -0.76 -25.90 -17.92
C THR A 28 -1.66 -25.06 -17.01
N GLN A 29 -2.61 -24.34 -17.61
CA GLN A 29 -3.62 -23.59 -16.86
C GLN A 29 -4.46 -24.48 -15.91
N GLU A 30 -4.57 -25.77 -16.22
CA GLU A 30 -5.29 -26.75 -15.40
C GLU A 30 -4.48 -27.09 -14.14
N GLN A 31 -3.19 -27.39 -14.30
CA GLN A 31 -2.29 -27.64 -13.17
C GLN A 31 -2.14 -26.41 -12.26
N LEU A 32 -2.08 -25.21 -12.85
CA LEU A 32 -2.09 -23.96 -12.08
C LEU A 32 -3.40 -23.73 -11.32
N ARG A 33 -4.54 -24.20 -11.86
CA ARG A 33 -5.83 -24.15 -11.19
C ARG A 33 -5.87 -25.10 -10.00
N GLU A 34 -5.39 -26.32 -10.16
CA GLU A 34 -5.29 -27.31 -9.09
C GLU A 34 -4.36 -26.84 -7.97
N TRP A 35 -3.21 -26.25 -8.33
CA TRP A 35 -2.31 -25.62 -7.37
C TRP A 35 -2.99 -24.48 -6.62
N ALA A 36 -3.71 -23.59 -7.32
CA ALA A 36 -4.44 -22.49 -6.69
C ALA A 36 -5.54 -22.99 -5.74
N TYR A 37 -6.21 -24.10 -6.08
CA TYR A 37 -7.19 -24.72 -5.20
C TYR A 37 -6.54 -25.31 -3.95
N THR A 38 -5.43 -26.04 -4.11
CA THR A 38 -4.70 -26.66 -3.00
C THR A 38 -4.12 -25.61 -2.06
N THR A 39 -3.63 -24.49 -2.62
CA THR A 39 -2.95 -23.43 -1.86
C THR A 39 -3.93 -22.44 -1.21
N PHE A 40 -5.02 -22.09 -1.90
CA PHE A 40 -5.94 -21.02 -1.45
C PHE A 40 -7.32 -21.54 -1.02
N GLY A 41 -7.64 -22.82 -1.25
CA GLY A 41 -8.96 -23.40 -1.03
C GLY A 41 -10.06 -22.86 -1.95
N GLN A 42 -9.70 -22.09 -2.99
CA GLN A 42 -10.65 -21.39 -3.87
C GLN A 42 -10.61 -22.00 -5.28
N TRP A 43 -11.73 -22.56 -5.74
CA TRP A 43 -11.82 -23.11 -7.09
C TRP A 43 -12.15 -22.01 -8.11
N VAL A 44 -11.12 -21.54 -8.82
CA VAL A 44 -11.25 -20.52 -9.88
C VAL A 44 -11.40 -21.14 -11.27
N ALA A 45 -12.06 -20.42 -12.18
CA ALA A 45 -12.18 -20.88 -13.57
C ALA A 45 -10.81 -20.89 -14.28
N ARG A 46 -10.58 -21.87 -15.17
CA ARG A 46 -9.34 -22.00 -15.96
C ARG A 46 -9.00 -20.72 -16.73
N SER A 47 -10.01 -20.07 -17.32
CA SER A 47 -9.85 -18.79 -18.02
C SER A 47 -9.42 -17.65 -17.08
N THR A 48 -9.83 -17.69 -15.81
CA THR A 48 -9.43 -16.71 -14.80
C THR A 48 -7.96 -16.87 -14.44
N VAL A 49 -7.50 -18.11 -14.24
CA VAL A 49 -6.07 -18.43 -14.04
C VAL A 49 -5.24 -17.90 -15.20
N GLY A 50 -5.64 -18.22 -16.44
CA GLY A 50 -4.95 -17.74 -17.64
C GLY A 50 -4.96 -16.21 -17.79
N HIS A 51 -5.95 -15.50 -17.26
CA HIS A 51 -5.96 -14.04 -17.25
C HIS A 51 -5.03 -13.47 -16.18
N ILE A 52 -5.00 -14.06 -14.98
CA ILE A 52 -4.15 -13.61 -13.87
C ILE A 52 -2.68 -13.71 -14.23
N VAL A 53 -2.24 -14.86 -14.75
CA VAL A 53 -0.81 -15.13 -15.01
C VAL A 53 -0.23 -14.33 -16.18
N ARG A 54 -1.07 -13.88 -17.12
CA ARG A 54 -0.67 -12.99 -18.22
C ARG A 54 -0.53 -11.52 -17.79
N GLY A 55 -1.18 -11.14 -16.69
CA GLY A 55 -1.11 -9.77 -16.18
C GLY A 55 0.18 -9.50 -15.40
N PRO A 56 0.64 -8.24 -15.35
CA PRO A 56 1.74 -7.86 -14.48
C PRO A 56 1.39 -8.05 -13.01
N GLU A 57 2.41 -8.07 -12.16
CA GLU A 57 2.24 -8.12 -10.71
C GLU A 57 1.58 -6.83 -10.22
N GLU A 58 0.55 -6.97 -9.38
CA GLU A 58 -0.21 -5.83 -8.87
C GLU A 58 0.41 -5.37 -7.55
N VAL A 59 0.95 -4.15 -7.51
CA VAL A 59 1.39 -3.52 -6.26
C VAL A 59 0.18 -2.91 -5.57
N SER A 60 -0.25 -3.50 -4.46
CA SER A 60 -1.38 -3.01 -3.67
C SER A 60 -1.00 -2.90 -2.19
N ALA A 61 -1.35 -1.77 -1.58
CA ALA A 61 -1.25 -1.56 -0.13
C ALA A 61 -2.11 -2.56 0.67
N ASN A 62 -3.14 -3.15 0.05
CA ASN A 62 -3.95 -4.19 0.65
C ASN A 62 -3.92 -5.49 -0.19
N PRO A 63 -3.04 -6.45 0.15
CA PRO A 63 -2.98 -7.72 -0.56
C PRO A 63 -4.25 -8.56 -0.39
N GLU A 64 -5.04 -8.36 0.66
CA GLU A 64 -6.30 -9.09 0.90
C GLU A 64 -7.47 -8.59 0.02
N ALA A 65 -7.32 -7.44 -0.64
CA ALA A 65 -8.38 -6.93 -1.52
C ALA A 65 -8.57 -7.85 -2.72
N THR A 66 -9.81 -8.08 -3.17
CA THR A 66 -10.09 -8.88 -4.37
C THR A 66 -9.95 -8.07 -5.67
N ARG A 67 -9.94 -6.74 -5.56
CA ARG A 67 -9.88 -5.79 -6.68
C ARG A 67 -9.12 -4.53 -6.27
N PHE A 68 -8.37 -3.97 -7.22
CA PHE A 68 -7.79 -2.65 -7.09
C PHE A 68 -8.88 -1.58 -7.26
N GLN A 69 -9.03 -0.69 -6.28
CA GLN A 69 -9.99 0.42 -6.33
C GLN A 69 -9.31 1.73 -5.92
N SER A 70 -9.21 2.66 -6.86
CA SER A 70 -8.77 4.03 -6.60
C SER A 70 -9.86 4.84 -5.90
N GLY A 71 -9.44 5.74 -5.01
CA GLY A 71 -10.32 6.67 -4.31
C GLY A 71 -10.59 7.92 -5.13
N ARG A 72 -11.33 8.87 -4.55
CA ARG A 72 -11.53 10.20 -5.13
C ARG A 72 -10.22 10.96 -5.28
N TYR A 73 -9.30 10.77 -4.34
CA TYR A 73 -8.07 11.54 -4.21
C TYR A 73 -6.86 10.60 -4.14
N PRO A 74 -6.53 9.88 -5.24
CA PRO A 74 -5.50 8.85 -5.23
C PRO A 74 -4.12 9.38 -4.84
N ASP A 75 -3.76 10.59 -5.29
CA ASP A 75 -2.44 11.18 -5.01
C ASP A 75 -2.27 11.53 -3.52
N MET A 76 -3.29 12.15 -2.92
CA MET A 76 -3.31 12.45 -1.49
C MET A 76 -3.34 11.16 -0.64
N GLU A 77 -4.02 10.12 -1.11
CA GLU A 77 -4.02 8.81 -0.45
C GLU A 77 -2.67 8.14 -0.47
N GLN A 78 -1.94 8.21 -1.59
CA GLN A 78 -0.57 7.69 -1.69
C GLN A 78 0.37 8.43 -0.75
N GLU A 79 0.31 9.77 -0.72
CA GLU A 79 1.13 10.57 0.18
C GLU A 79 0.79 10.31 1.65
N LEU A 80 -0.49 10.21 2.01
CA LEU A 80 -0.91 9.87 3.36
C LEU A 80 -0.43 8.47 3.77
N TYR A 81 -0.50 7.49 2.85
CA TYR A 81 0.00 6.15 3.11
C TYR A 81 1.53 6.13 3.30
N ALA A 82 2.29 6.88 2.48
CA ALA A 82 3.73 7.02 2.63
C ALA A 82 4.13 7.64 3.98
N VAL A 83 3.35 8.61 4.49
CA VAL A 83 3.55 9.18 5.84
C VAL A 83 3.35 8.12 6.93
N ILE A 84 2.35 7.24 6.76
CA ILE A 84 2.10 6.14 7.70
C ILE A 84 3.25 5.13 7.65
N GLU A 85 3.71 4.74 6.45
CA GLU A 85 4.86 3.86 6.28
C GLU A 85 6.15 4.44 6.88
N ALA A 86 6.43 5.73 6.64
CA ALA A 86 7.59 6.40 7.22
C ALA A 86 7.55 6.38 8.76
N ARG A 87 6.36 6.58 9.35
CA ARG A 87 6.17 6.47 10.80
C ARG A 87 6.42 5.06 11.31
N TRP A 88 6.02 4.03 10.57
CA TRP A 88 6.28 2.64 10.93
C TRP A 88 7.77 2.29 10.86
N CYS A 89 8.47 2.73 9.82
CA CYS A 89 9.91 2.59 9.69
C CYS A 89 10.66 3.23 10.87
N GLN A 90 10.25 4.42 11.32
CA GLN A 90 10.87 5.10 12.46
C GLN A 90 10.72 4.35 13.79
N VAL A 91 9.65 3.55 13.94
CA VAL A 91 9.38 2.78 15.15
C VAL A 91 9.90 1.33 15.05
N GLY A 92 10.48 0.94 13.91
CA GLY A 92 11.07 -0.37 13.70
C GLY A 92 10.06 -1.52 13.65
N VAL A 93 8.80 -1.23 13.30
CA VAL A 93 7.71 -2.23 13.23
C VAL A 93 7.33 -2.44 11.77
N ASP A 94 7.43 -3.68 11.28
CA ASP A 94 6.85 -4.07 10.00
C ASP A 94 5.32 -3.98 10.06
N VAL A 95 4.70 -3.54 8.96
CA VAL A 95 3.24 -3.37 8.76
C VAL A 95 2.45 -4.59 9.25
N LYS A 96 3.07 -5.77 9.16
CA LYS A 96 2.49 -7.06 9.49
C LYS A 96 2.52 -7.43 10.98
N GLN A 97 3.27 -6.70 11.82
CA GLN A 97 3.38 -6.94 13.27
C GLN A 97 2.66 -5.89 14.14
N VAL A 98 1.83 -5.03 13.52
CA VAL A 98 1.17 -3.87 14.14
C VAL A 98 0.13 -4.24 15.23
N ASP A 99 -0.26 -5.51 15.37
CA ASP A 99 -1.33 -5.96 16.30
C ASP A 99 -1.03 -5.69 17.79
N ARG A 100 0.23 -5.44 18.17
CA ARG A 100 0.59 -5.16 19.58
C ARG A 100 0.54 -3.69 19.98
N SER A 101 0.48 -2.76 19.03
CA SER A 101 0.62 -1.33 19.32
C SER A 101 -0.61 -0.56 18.83
N HIS A 102 -1.59 -0.42 19.73
CA HIS A 102 -2.81 0.37 19.55
C HIS A 102 -2.55 1.87 19.24
N GLY A 103 -1.29 2.30 19.11
CA GLY A 103 -0.83 3.65 18.76
C GLY A 103 0.03 3.78 17.49
N LEU A 104 0.21 2.70 16.69
CA LEU A 104 1.02 2.78 15.45
C LEU A 104 0.22 3.22 14.22
N VAL A 105 -1.08 2.95 14.17
CA VAL A 105 -1.98 3.48 13.12
C VAL A 105 -2.53 4.80 13.63
N LEU A 106 -2.37 5.87 12.84
CA LEU A 106 -3.00 7.17 13.11
C LEU A 106 -4.48 6.95 13.46
N ASN A 107 -4.95 7.60 14.54
CA ASN A 107 -6.36 7.53 14.90
C ASN A 107 -7.23 8.18 13.79
N ASP A 108 -8.54 7.92 13.80
CA ASP A 108 -9.43 8.39 12.72
C ASP A 108 -9.38 9.92 12.54
N ALA A 109 -9.24 10.67 13.64
CA ALA A 109 -9.15 12.13 13.64
C ALA A 109 -7.79 12.63 13.09
N GLU A 110 -6.70 11.97 13.45
CA GLU A 110 -5.36 12.25 12.93
C GLU A 110 -5.28 11.98 11.43
N LEU A 111 -5.83 10.85 10.96
CA LEU A 111 -5.91 10.51 9.54
C LEU A 111 -6.72 11.55 8.78
N TRP A 112 -7.88 11.94 9.31
CA TRP A 112 -8.72 12.97 8.70
C TRP A 112 -8.00 14.32 8.62
N THR A 113 -7.34 14.72 9.71
CA THR A 113 -6.60 15.98 9.80
C THR A 113 -5.44 16.01 8.81
N LYS A 114 -4.62 14.95 8.78
CA LYS A 114 -3.49 14.84 7.84
C LYS A 114 -3.95 14.75 6.39
N ALA A 115 -5.02 14.02 6.10
CA ALA A 115 -5.61 13.96 4.76
C ALA A 115 -6.03 15.36 4.27
N ASN A 116 -6.70 16.14 5.11
CA ASN A 116 -7.12 17.49 4.74
C ASN A 116 -5.96 18.48 4.67
N GLU A 117 -4.92 18.33 5.49
CA GLU A 117 -3.69 19.12 5.38
C GLU A 117 -3.00 18.88 4.03
N ILE A 118 -2.85 17.62 3.63
CA ILE A 118 -2.30 17.23 2.33
C ILE A 118 -3.19 17.77 1.20
N LEU A 119 -4.51 17.62 1.32
CA LEU A 119 -5.45 18.07 0.29
C LEU A 119 -5.40 19.59 0.11
N LYS A 120 -5.38 20.36 1.20
CA LYS A 120 -5.22 21.83 1.16
C LYS A 120 -3.89 22.23 0.54
N ARG A 121 -2.79 21.57 0.90
CA ARG A 121 -1.47 21.86 0.33
C ARG A 121 -1.40 21.52 -1.17
N THR A 122 -2.02 20.42 -1.60
CA THR A 122 -1.92 19.92 -2.98
C THR A 122 -2.92 20.58 -3.91
N ARG A 123 -4.12 20.94 -3.44
CA ARG A 123 -5.17 21.50 -4.30
C ARG A 123 -5.47 22.97 -4.03
N GLY A 124 -5.13 23.48 -2.85
CA GLY A 124 -5.44 24.86 -2.46
C GLY A 124 -6.94 25.16 -2.33
N SER A 125 -7.81 24.15 -2.40
CA SER A 125 -9.25 24.30 -2.26
C SER A 125 -9.69 24.06 -0.81
N ASP A 126 -10.84 24.65 -0.43
CA ASP A 126 -11.52 24.38 0.84
C ASP A 126 -12.24 23.02 0.85
N GLU A 127 -11.99 22.16 -0.14
CA GLU A 127 -12.52 20.81 -0.14
C GLU A 127 -11.93 20.01 1.03
N SER A 128 -12.80 19.23 1.67
CA SER A 128 -12.40 18.31 2.74
C SER A 128 -12.92 16.90 2.47
N VAL A 129 -12.18 15.91 2.96
CA VAL A 129 -12.63 14.53 2.95
C VAL A 129 -13.72 14.33 3.99
N SER A 130 -14.70 13.46 3.71
CA SER A 130 -15.72 13.10 4.70
C SER A 130 -15.17 12.10 5.73
N VAL A 131 -15.81 12.01 6.90
CA VAL A 131 -15.46 10.99 7.91
C VAL A 131 -15.56 9.56 7.33
N ALA A 132 -16.58 9.31 6.50
CA ALA A 132 -16.74 8.03 5.80
C ALA A 132 -15.59 7.71 4.82
N TRP A 133 -14.87 8.74 4.32
CA TRP A 133 -13.68 8.52 3.49
C TRP A 133 -12.56 7.86 4.30
N VAL A 134 -12.37 8.21 5.58
CA VAL A 134 -11.33 7.61 6.44
C VAL A 134 -11.54 6.10 6.58
N HIS A 135 -12.78 5.68 6.82
CA HIS A 135 -13.12 4.27 6.90
C HIS A 135 -12.84 3.53 5.58
N ARG A 136 -13.18 4.15 4.43
CA ARG A 136 -12.88 3.58 3.10
C ARG A 136 -11.39 3.57 2.79
N PHE A 137 -10.64 4.58 3.22
CA PHE A 137 -9.18 4.64 3.12
C PHE A 137 -8.57 3.47 3.89
N LYS A 138 -8.91 3.29 5.17
CA LYS A 138 -8.41 2.19 5.99
C LYS A 138 -8.65 0.83 5.34
N LYS A 139 -9.87 0.59 4.84
CA LYS A 139 -10.22 -0.67 4.18
C LYS A 139 -9.45 -0.93 2.88
N ARG A 140 -9.18 0.11 2.09
CA ARG A 140 -8.45 -0.01 0.80
C ARG A 140 -6.96 -0.19 0.97
N HIS A 141 -6.40 0.33 2.07
CA HIS A 141 -4.98 0.26 2.38
C HIS A 141 -4.62 -0.81 3.43
N GLY A 142 -5.57 -1.68 3.79
CA GLY A 142 -5.33 -2.79 4.72
C GLY A 142 -5.17 -2.36 6.19
N LEU A 143 -5.43 -1.10 6.51
CA LEU A 143 -5.28 -0.50 7.83
C LEU A 143 -6.51 -0.70 8.74
N HIS A 144 -7.52 -1.42 8.25
CA HIS A 144 -8.71 -1.68 9.06
C HIS A 144 -8.38 -2.69 10.16
N ARG A 145 -8.88 -2.48 11.38
CA ARG A 145 -8.58 -3.32 12.56
C ARG A 145 -8.74 -4.82 12.29
N LEU A 146 -9.82 -5.21 11.59
CA LEU A 146 -10.06 -6.62 11.24
C LEU A 146 -9.07 -7.18 10.21
N GLN A 147 -8.58 -6.35 9.28
CA GLN A 147 -7.59 -6.76 8.27
C GLN A 147 -6.21 -6.88 8.90
N LEU A 148 -5.83 -5.95 9.77
CA LEU A 148 -4.59 -6.03 10.56
C LEU A 148 -4.56 -7.29 11.42
N LYS A 149 -5.66 -7.63 12.10
CA LYS A 149 -5.78 -8.88 12.87
C LYS A 149 -5.60 -10.13 12.02
N ARG A 150 -6.16 -10.15 10.81
CA ARG A 150 -6.03 -11.29 9.88
C ARG A 150 -4.62 -11.40 9.32
N ALA A 151 -4.03 -10.28 8.94
CA ALA A 151 -2.64 -10.22 8.49
C ALA A 151 -1.68 -10.72 9.58
N ALA A 152 -1.87 -10.30 10.83
CA ALA A 152 -1.09 -10.78 11.96
C ALA A 152 -1.26 -12.29 12.21
N ALA A 153 -2.50 -12.79 12.17
CA ALA A 153 -2.77 -14.22 12.31
C ALA A 153 -2.13 -15.06 11.19
N ALA A 154 -2.09 -14.54 9.95
CA ALA A 154 -1.45 -15.19 8.81
C ALA A 154 0.07 -15.27 8.98
N VAL A 155 0.72 -14.25 9.55
CA VAL A 155 2.17 -14.27 9.85
C VAL A 155 2.50 -15.33 10.89
N VAL A 156 1.71 -15.41 11.97
CA VAL A 156 1.90 -16.42 13.02
C VAL A 156 1.71 -17.84 12.47
N ALA A 157 0.80 -18.03 11.51
CA ALA A 157 0.63 -19.31 10.84
C ALA A 157 1.85 -19.67 9.97
N THR A 158 2.38 -18.72 9.18
CA THR A 158 3.59 -18.97 8.37
C THR A 158 4.83 -19.22 9.23
N GLU A 159 4.99 -18.51 10.35
CA GLU A 159 6.10 -18.75 11.28
C GLU A 159 6.02 -20.15 11.92
N ARG A 160 4.81 -20.68 12.16
CA ARG A 160 4.63 -22.06 12.64
C ARG A 160 4.93 -23.11 11.58
N GLU A 161 4.49 -22.87 10.34
CA GLU A 161 4.79 -23.76 9.21
C GLU A 161 6.30 -23.80 8.92
N ASP A 162 6.99 -22.66 8.97
CA ASP A 162 8.46 -22.58 8.80
C ASP A 162 9.22 -23.27 9.94
N VAL A 163 8.73 -23.17 11.18
CA VAL A 163 9.31 -23.89 12.34
C VAL A 163 9.04 -25.40 12.27
N GLU A 164 7.84 -25.84 11.86
CA GLU A 164 7.54 -27.27 11.66
C GLU A 164 8.36 -27.89 10.51
N MET A 165 8.58 -27.14 9.43
CA MET A 165 9.41 -27.59 8.31
C MET A 165 10.91 -27.68 8.67
N GLN A 166 11.40 -26.77 9.52
CA GLN A 166 12.76 -26.88 10.08
C GLN A 166 12.90 -28.04 11.06
N GLN A 167 11.87 -28.33 11.87
CA GLN A 167 11.87 -29.44 12.82
C GLN A 167 11.77 -30.81 12.10
N GLN A 168 11.10 -30.87 10.95
CA GLN A 168 11.11 -32.04 10.06
C GLN A 168 12.46 -32.22 9.35
N GLN A 169 13.17 -31.16 8.98
CA GLN A 169 14.53 -31.28 8.45
C GLN A 169 15.55 -31.71 9.51
N GLN A 170 15.32 -31.39 10.79
CA GLN A 170 16.20 -31.78 11.89
C GLN A 170 15.97 -33.24 12.34
N THR A 171 14.79 -33.81 12.10
CA THR A 171 14.49 -35.24 12.37
C THR A 171 14.96 -36.19 11.29
N VAL A 172 15.27 -35.71 10.06
CA VAL A 172 15.84 -36.54 8.98
C VAL A 172 17.35 -36.79 9.16
N VAL A 173 18.05 -36.03 10.02
CA VAL A 173 19.50 -36.20 10.25
C VAL A 173 19.82 -37.32 11.26
N GLU A 174 18.86 -37.80 12.06
CA GLU A 174 19.09 -38.84 13.08
C GLU A 174 18.69 -40.27 12.68
N HIS A 175 18.22 -40.51 11.44
CA HIS A 175 17.77 -41.87 11.03
C HIS A 175 18.38 -42.38 9.72
N TYR A 176 19.67 -42.14 9.50
CA TYR A 176 20.47 -42.87 8.51
C TYR A 176 21.69 -43.51 9.16
N CYS A 177 21.48 -44.70 9.73
CA CYS A 177 22.47 -45.77 9.77
C CYS A 177 21.72 -47.11 9.90
N LEU A 178 22.08 -48.06 9.01
CA LEU A 178 21.57 -49.43 8.86
C LEU A 178 20.21 -49.53 8.14
N ASP A 179 19.98 -50.30 7.08
CA ASP A 179 20.77 -51.36 6.43
C ASP A 179 20.21 -51.61 5.01
N GLU A 180 21.03 -52.18 4.14
CA GLU A 180 20.67 -52.65 2.79
C GLU A 180 19.84 -53.95 2.86
N THR A 181 18.85 -54.14 1.97
CA THR A 181 18.65 -55.38 1.15
C THR A 181 17.34 -55.36 0.33
N GLU A 182 17.55 -55.45 -0.98
CA GLU A 182 16.84 -56.13 -2.08
C GLU A 182 15.34 -56.52 -2.09
N CYS A 183 14.87 -56.53 -3.36
CA CYS A 183 13.80 -57.32 -3.99
C CYS A 183 12.33 -56.89 -3.80
N ALA A 184 11.39 -57.13 -4.72
CA ALA A 184 11.32 -57.32 -6.18
C ALA A 184 9.81 -57.43 -6.51
N VAL A 185 9.40 -56.97 -7.70
CA VAL A 185 8.23 -57.41 -8.53
C VAL A 185 6.84 -57.58 -7.87
N LEU A 186 5.82 -56.86 -8.39
CA LEU A 186 4.68 -57.45 -9.13
C LEU A 186 3.61 -56.40 -9.52
N ALA A 187 3.19 -56.52 -10.79
CA ALA A 187 2.09 -55.83 -11.43
C ALA A 187 0.72 -56.27 -10.87
N VAL A 188 -0.34 -55.49 -11.12
CA VAL A 188 -1.62 -55.94 -11.72
C VAL A 188 -2.62 -54.78 -11.86
N THR A 189 -2.94 -54.52 -13.12
CA THR A 189 -4.19 -54.06 -13.79
C THR A 189 -5.34 -53.40 -13.01
N GLY A 190 -5.93 -52.36 -13.62
CA GLY A 190 -7.28 -51.88 -13.26
C GLY A 190 -7.83 -50.78 -14.17
N ASN A 191 -8.32 -51.18 -15.34
CA ASN A 191 -8.85 -50.36 -16.43
C ASN A 191 -10.32 -49.91 -16.19
N LYS A 192 -10.72 -48.63 -16.40
CA LYS A 192 -12.09 -48.29 -16.91
C LYS A 192 -12.32 -46.82 -17.34
N ARG A 193 -12.32 -46.63 -18.66
CA ARG A 193 -13.29 -45.95 -19.56
C ARG A 193 -13.99 -44.65 -19.13
N SER A 194 -13.64 -43.60 -19.89
CA SER A 194 -14.47 -42.68 -20.72
C SER A 194 -16.00 -42.69 -20.60
N ALA A 195 -16.58 -41.50 -20.52
CA ALA A 195 -17.81 -41.14 -21.23
C ALA A 195 -17.85 -39.62 -21.51
N THR A 196 -17.84 -39.32 -22.81
CA THR A 196 -18.10 -38.05 -23.48
C THR A 196 -19.59 -37.77 -23.43
N GLU A 197 -20.01 -36.52 -23.18
CA GLU A 197 -21.34 -36.09 -23.66
C GLU A 197 -21.32 -34.59 -24.00
N VAL A 198 -21.77 -34.35 -25.23
CA VAL A 198 -21.89 -33.09 -25.97
C VAL A 198 -23.37 -32.75 -25.93
N THR A 199 -23.74 -31.51 -25.59
CA THR A 199 -25.02 -30.92 -26.01
C THR A 199 -24.86 -29.41 -26.19
N GLU A 200 -24.90 -29.00 -27.45
CA GLU A 200 -25.15 -27.64 -27.93
C GLU A 200 -26.65 -27.30 -27.94
N SER A 201 -26.92 -26.01 -28.20
CA SER A 201 -28.12 -25.44 -28.86
C SER A 201 -29.30 -25.05 -27.96
N THR A 202 -30.08 -23.97 -28.13
CA THR A 202 -30.06 -22.69 -28.88
C THR A 202 -31.42 -21.99 -28.61
N THR A 203 -31.58 -20.72 -29.07
CA THR A 203 -32.83 -19.92 -29.30
C THR A 203 -33.59 -19.38 -28.06
N ALA A 204 -33.79 -18.08 -27.83
CA ALA A 204 -34.33 -16.95 -28.63
C ALA A 204 -35.87 -16.85 -28.60
N ASP A 205 -36.37 -15.84 -27.88
CA ASP A 205 -37.61 -15.05 -28.09
C ASP A 205 -37.86 -14.22 -26.81
N ALA A 206 -38.54 -13.08 -26.76
CA ALA A 206 -38.83 -11.95 -27.63
C ALA A 206 -39.69 -11.01 -26.76
N ALA A 207 -39.90 -9.79 -27.23
CA ALA A 207 -40.98 -8.87 -26.82
C ALA A 207 -40.81 -8.02 -25.53
N ALA A 208 -40.69 -6.74 -25.83
CA ALA A 208 -41.01 -5.55 -25.06
C ALA A 208 -41.95 -5.72 -23.85
N SER A 209 -41.54 -5.12 -22.74
CA SER A 209 -42.45 -4.67 -21.69
C SER A 209 -41.98 -3.29 -21.22
N THR A 210 -42.73 -2.29 -21.66
CA THR A 210 -42.69 -0.92 -21.18
C THR A 210 -43.26 -0.84 -19.76
N SER A 211 -42.63 0.01 -18.95
CA SER A 211 -43.06 0.47 -17.62
C SER A 211 -42.90 -0.49 -16.43
N ALA A 212 -41.72 -0.43 -15.82
CA ALA A 212 -41.59 -0.37 -14.36
C ALA A 212 -40.39 0.52 -14.04
N VAL A 213 -40.60 1.64 -13.37
CA VAL A 213 -39.54 2.55 -12.88
C VAL A 213 -38.85 1.87 -11.69
N GLY A 214 -38.03 0.87 -12.01
CA GLY A 214 -36.98 0.38 -11.14
C GLY A 214 -35.66 0.99 -11.58
N THR A 215 -34.91 1.57 -10.65
CA THR A 215 -33.52 1.96 -10.89
C THR A 215 -32.73 0.71 -11.25
N ARG A 216 -32.46 0.51 -12.55
CA ARG A 216 -31.58 -0.56 -13.00
C ARG A 216 -30.21 -0.39 -12.34
N SER A 217 -29.54 -1.48 -12.00
CA SER A 217 -28.25 -1.44 -11.30
C SER A 217 -27.05 -1.67 -12.22
N HIS A 218 -27.28 -2.11 -13.46
CA HIS A 218 -26.24 -2.51 -14.42
C HIS A 218 -26.28 -1.64 -15.68
N PHE A 219 -25.10 -1.41 -16.27
CA PHE A 219 -24.95 -0.74 -17.55
C PHE A 219 -25.51 -1.59 -18.69
N VAL A 220 -26.31 -0.97 -19.56
CA VAL A 220 -26.68 -1.50 -20.88
C VAL A 220 -25.94 -0.76 -21.98
N SER A 221 -26.12 -1.16 -23.25
CA SER A 221 -25.40 -0.54 -24.37
C SER A 221 -25.70 0.94 -24.56
N SER A 222 -26.94 1.37 -24.40
CA SER A 222 -27.28 2.79 -24.46
C SER A 222 -26.59 3.61 -23.35
N ASP A 223 -26.48 3.06 -22.13
CA ASP A 223 -25.71 3.71 -21.05
C ASP A 223 -24.22 3.78 -21.39
N ASP A 224 -23.65 2.72 -21.97
CA ASP A 224 -22.24 2.69 -22.37
C ASP A 224 -21.97 3.76 -23.44
N ILE A 225 -22.86 3.92 -24.41
CA ILE A 225 -22.76 4.94 -25.47
C ILE A 225 -22.78 6.34 -24.86
N LEU A 226 -23.72 6.63 -23.95
CA LEU A 226 -23.79 7.92 -23.26
C LEU A 226 -22.51 8.18 -22.44
N LEU A 227 -22.07 7.19 -21.67
CA LEU A 227 -20.85 7.28 -20.88
C LEU A 227 -19.63 7.57 -21.77
N LEU A 228 -19.45 6.83 -22.86
CA LEU A 228 -18.35 7.03 -23.81
C LEU A 228 -18.40 8.41 -24.46
N THR A 229 -19.60 8.87 -24.84
CA THR A 229 -19.81 10.20 -25.44
C THR A 229 -19.36 11.31 -24.49
N HIS A 230 -19.79 11.28 -23.23
CA HIS A 230 -19.35 12.28 -22.26
C HIS A 230 -17.86 12.17 -21.92
N VAL A 231 -17.30 10.95 -21.89
CA VAL A 231 -15.86 10.74 -21.68
C VAL A 231 -15.04 11.36 -22.81
N LEU A 232 -15.47 11.22 -24.08
CA LEU A 232 -14.81 11.86 -25.21
C LEU A 232 -14.93 13.38 -25.20
N ALA A 233 -16.07 13.91 -24.75
CA ALA A 233 -16.28 15.35 -24.66
C ALA A 233 -15.43 15.98 -23.55
N ILE A 234 -15.39 15.36 -22.37
CA ILE A 234 -14.74 15.92 -21.18
C ILE A 234 -13.24 15.59 -21.16
N LYS A 235 -12.85 14.41 -21.68
CA LYS A 235 -11.48 13.88 -21.67
C LYS A 235 -10.89 13.88 -20.26
N PRO A 236 -11.39 13.01 -19.35
CA PRO A 236 -10.96 13.00 -17.95
C PRO A 236 -9.44 12.92 -17.74
N TRP A 237 -8.71 12.27 -18.64
CA TRP A 237 -7.25 12.18 -18.63
C TRP A 237 -6.53 13.50 -18.90
N GLY A 238 -7.20 14.51 -19.47
CA GLY A 238 -6.64 15.84 -19.71
C GLY A 238 -6.64 16.75 -18.49
N PHE A 239 -7.30 16.35 -17.39
CA PHE A 239 -7.36 17.14 -16.16
C PHE A 239 -6.06 17.02 -15.36
N PRO A 240 -5.65 18.07 -14.61
CA PRO A 240 -4.53 17.98 -13.68
C PRO A 240 -4.67 16.84 -12.67
N TYR A 241 -5.91 16.57 -12.24
CA TYR A 241 -6.28 15.40 -11.46
C TYR A 241 -7.39 14.65 -12.20
N ALA A 242 -7.09 13.47 -12.72
CA ALA A 242 -8.00 12.74 -13.61
C ALA A 242 -9.39 12.49 -13.00
N MET A 243 -9.46 12.26 -11.68
CA MET A 243 -10.73 12.03 -10.98
C MET A 243 -11.67 13.24 -10.98
N ASP A 244 -11.14 14.46 -11.12
CA ASP A 244 -11.97 15.66 -11.23
C ASP A 244 -12.70 15.68 -12.59
N GLY A 245 -12.00 15.27 -13.65
CA GLY A 245 -12.62 15.05 -14.96
C GLY A 245 -13.69 13.95 -14.91
N TRP A 246 -13.43 12.85 -14.20
CA TRP A 246 -14.44 11.80 -14.00
C TRP A 246 -15.65 12.26 -13.18
N GLN A 247 -15.48 13.23 -12.28
CA GLN A 247 -16.61 13.85 -11.59
C GLN A 247 -17.46 14.70 -12.52
N GLN A 248 -16.83 15.46 -13.41
CA GLN A 248 -17.56 16.20 -14.44
C GLN A 248 -18.32 15.26 -15.38
N VAL A 249 -17.75 14.09 -15.72
CA VAL A 249 -18.45 13.07 -16.52
C VAL A 249 -19.72 12.60 -15.81
N VAL A 250 -19.62 12.28 -14.52
CA VAL A 250 -20.78 11.85 -13.75
C VAL A 250 -21.82 12.96 -13.61
N GLU A 251 -21.39 14.20 -13.44
CA GLU A 251 -22.31 15.33 -13.33
C GLU A 251 -23.08 15.56 -14.63
N LYS A 252 -22.40 15.46 -15.78
CA LYS A 252 -23.07 15.51 -17.10
C LYS A 252 -23.99 14.32 -17.32
N LEU A 253 -23.60 13.12 -16.93
CA LEU A 253 -24.45 11.93 -17.01
C LEU A 253 -25.72 12.07 -16.15
N ARG A 254 -25.62 12.62 -14.94
CA ARG A 254 -26.80 12.87 -14.09
C ARG A 254 -27.74 13.93 -14.65
N SER A 255 -27.22 14.84 -15.46
CA SER A 255 -28.00 15.88 -16.13
C SER A 255 -28.74 15.34 -17.36
N ASP A 256 -28.44 14.11 -17.81
CA ASP A 256 -29.08 13.48 -18.96
C ASP A 256 -30.22 12.57 -18.48
N ASP A 257 -31.46 12.90 -18.86
CA ASP A 257 -32.67 12.15 -18.51
C ASP A 257 -32.65 10.69 -19.01
N SER A 258 -31.80 10.40 -20.00
CA SER A 258 -31.63 9.06 -20.57
C SER A 258 -30.80 8.15 -19.68
N PHE A 259 -29.97 8.71 -18.79
CA PHE A 259 -29.08 7.95 -17.91
C PHE A 259 -29.72 7.69 -16.55
N ARG A 260 -30.20 6.45 -16.36
CA ARG A 260 -31.01 6.07 -15.18
C ARG A 260 -30.22 5.35 -14.09
N LEU A 261 -28.90 5.53 -14.05
CA LEU A 261 -28.00 4.83 -13.14
C LEU A 261 -27.36 5.78 -12.13
N GLU A 262 -27.48 5.46 -10.84
CA GLU A 262 -26.68 6.13 -9.81
C GLU A 262 -25.28 5.50 -9.74
N LYS A 263 -24.30 6.14 -10.39
CA LYS A 263 -22.91 5.67 -10.41
C LYS A 263 -21.94 6.73 -9.92
N THR A 264 -20.94 6.27 -9.18
CA THR A 264 -19.80 7.09 -8.75
C THR A 264 -18.79 7.25 -9.88
N ALA A 265 -17.96 8.30 -9.84
CA ALA A 265 -16.88 8.54 -10.79
C ALA A 265 -15.97 7.31 -11.00
N GLY A 266 -15.56 6.65 -9.91
CA GLY A 266 -14.75 5.43 -9.98
C GLY A 266 -15.47 4.24 -10.62
N ALA A 267 -16.80 4.15 -10.49
CA ALA A 267 -17.59 3.10 -11.15
C ALA A 267 -17.67 3.33 -12.67
N CYS A 268 -17.82 4.58 -13.11
CA CYS A 268 -17.77 4.96 -14.53
C CYS A 268 -16.38 4.70 -15.13
N GLN A 269 -15.31 5.08 -14.43
CA GLN A 269 -13.94 4.77 -14.84
C GLN A 269 -13.70 3.25 -14.97
N ALA A 270 -14.12 2.48 -13.97
CA ALA A 270 -13.99 1.02 -14.01
C ALA A 270 -14.77 0.39 -15.17
N ARG A 271 -15.94 0.96 -15.53
CA ARG A 271 -16.73 0.53 -16.68
C ARG A 271 -15.99 0.78 -17.99
N ILE A 272 -15.41 1.98 -18.18
CA ILE A 272 -14.60 2.27 -19.38
C ILE A 272 -13.38 1.35 -19.48
N ASN A 273 -12.65 1.16 -18.38
CA ASN A 273 -11.49 0.26 -18.36
C ASN A 273 -11.86 -1.18 -18.74
N LEU A 274 -13.04 -1.65 -18.29
CA LEU A 274 -13.57 -2.96 -18.66
C LEU A 274 -13.87 -3.04 -20.17
N LEU A 275 -14.52 -2.02 -20.74
CA LEU A 275 -14.84 -1.97 -22.17
C LEU A 275 -13.57 -1.94 -23.03
N LEU A 276 -12.60 -1.10 -22.66
CA LEU A 276 -11.28 -1.05 -23.32
C LEU A 276 -10.56 -2.40 -23.23
N SER A 277 -10.63 -3.07 -22.09
CA SER A 277 -10.02 -4.40 -21.91
C SER A 277 -10.68 -5.46 -22.80
N HIS A 278 -12.00 -5.43 -22.92
CA HIS A 278 -12.72 -6.33 -23.83
C HIS A 278 -12.36 -6.09 -25.29
N MET A 279 -12.25 -4.82 -25.70
CA MET A 279 -11.84 -4.47 -27.06
C MET A 279 -10.39 -4.93 -27.35
N LYS A 280 -9.44 -4.65 -26.45
CA LYS A 280 -8.06 -5.12 -26.58
C LYS A 280 -7.94 -6.64 -26.63
N ALA A 281 -8.83 -7.36 -25.95
CA ALA A 281 -8.89 -8.81 -25.96
C ALA A 281 -9.68 -9.41 -27.15
N GLY A 282 -10.21 -8.58 -28.06
CA GLY A 282 -11.05 -9.05 -29.17
C GLY A 282 -12.37 -9.71 -28.73
N ASN A 283 -12.85 -9.42 -27.51
CA ASN A 283 -14.03 -10.08 -26.94
C ASN A 283 -15.33 -9.41 -27.43
N THR A 284 -15.65 -9.59 -28.70
CA THR A 284 -16.82 -9.01 -29.38
C THR A 284 -18.13 -9.48 -28.77
N LEU A 285 -18.21 -10.74 -28.30
CA LEU A 285 -19.39 -11.28 -27.63
C LEU A 285 -19.71 -10.53 -26.33
N ALA A 286 -18.71 -10.21 -25.51
CA ALA A 286 -18.93 -9.44 -24.29
C ALA A 286 -19.38 -8.01 -24.58
N LEU A 287 -18.87 -7.40 -25.65
CA LEU A 287 -19.26 -6.07 -26.10
C LEU A 287 -20.68 -6.06 -26.72
N ARG A 288 -21.10 -7.14 -27.38
CA ARG A 288 -22.44 -7.28 -28.01
C ARG A 288 -23.53 -7.75 -27.06
N LYS A 289 -23.18 -8.23 -25.85
CA LYS A 289 -24.09 -8.90 -24.92
C LYS A 289 -25.39 -8.14 -24.60
N SER A 290 -25.39 -6.81 -24.77
CA SER A 290 -26.58 -5.98 -24.70
C SER A 290 -26.71 -5.12 -25.96
N GLY A 291 -27.93 -4.74 -26.31
CA GLY A 291 -28.20 -3.72 -27.32
C GLY A 291 -28.43 -4.23 -28.75
N THR A 292 -28.78 -3.32 -29.64
CA THR A 292 -28.99 -3.59 -31.07
C THR A 292 -27.65 -3.69 -31.81
N GLU A 293 -27.68 -4.16 -33.06
CA GLU A 293 -26.49 -4.17 -33.94
C GLU A 293 -25.94 -2.75 -34.15
N THR A 294 -26.82 -1.77 -34.38
CA THR A 294 -26.45 -0.36 -34.52
C THR A 294 -25.80 0.22 -33.26
N GLU A 295 -26.31 -0.11 -32.08
CA GLU A 295 -25.72 0.28 -30.80
C GLU A 295 -24.36 -0.39 -30.59
N PHE A 296 -24.20 -1.64 -31.02
CA PHE A 296 -22.92 -2.35 -30.96
C PHE A 296 -21.85 -1.67 -31.81
N ASP A 297 -22.17 -1.31 -33.05
CA ASP A 297 -21.23 -0.66 -33.97
C ASP A 297 -20.85 0.73 -33.46
N THR A 298 -21.84 1.52 -33.04
CA THR A 298 -21.64 2.86 -32.46
C THR A 298 -20.74 2.77 -31.22
N LYS A 299 -21.03 1.83 -30.33
CA LYS A 299 -20.24 1.61 -29.12
C LYS A 299 -18.81 1.19 -29.45
N CYS A 300 -18.60 0.29 -30.41
CA CYS A 300 -17.25 -0.12 -30.80
C CYS A 300 -16.44 1.04 -31.38
N ALA A 301 -17.06 1.87 -32.24
CA ALA A 301 -16.44 3.08 -32.77
C ALA A 301 -16.03 4.05 -31.65
N LEU A 302 -16.92 4.29 -30.68
CA LEU A 302 -16.63 5.16 -29.53
C LEU A 302 -15.52 4.59 -28.62
N ILE A 303 -15.48 3.28 -28.37
CA ILE A 303 -14.42 2.66 -27.56
C ILE A 303 -13.06 2.80 -28.29
N ALA A 304 -13.03 2.59 -29.61
CA ALA A 304 -11.83 2.77 -30.42
C ALA A 304 -11.32 4.22 -30.39
N GLU A 305 -12.23 5.19 -30.51
CA GLU A 305 -11.92 6.62 -30.42
C GLU A 305 -11.37 7.00 -29.03
N VAL A 306 -11.99 6.51 -27.95
CA VAL A 306 -11.48 6.72 -26.58
C VAL A 306 -10.08 6.15 -26.43
N ALA A 307 -9.83 4.94 -26.93
CA ALA A 307 -8.51 4.31 -26.87
C ALA A 307 -7.46 5.14 -27.63
N MET A 308 -7.81 5.61 -28.83
CA MET A 308 -6.94 6.46 -29.64
C MET A 308 -6.59 7.77 -28.93
N GLN A 309 -7.57 8.49 -28.36
CA GLN A 309 -7.30 9.76 -27.67
C GLN A 309 -6.49 9.58 -26.39
N ILE A 310 -6.67 8.49 -25.65
CA ILE A 310 -5.84 8.16 -24.49
C ILE A 310 -4.39 7.91 -24.93
N ASP A 311 -4.18 7.12 -25.98
CA ASP A 311 -2.84 6.81 -26.50
C ASP A 311 -2.15 8.06 -27.10
N GLU A 312 -2.91 8.91 -27.80
CA GLU A 312 -2.42 10.19 -28.32
C GLU A 312 -1.97 11.12 -27.19
N TYR A 313 -2.78 11.25 -26.15
CA TYR A 313 -2.43 12.03 -24.97
C TYR A 313 -1.18 11.47 -24.26
N ALA A 314 -1.09 10.15 -24.12
CA ALA A 314 0.10 9.49 -23.56
C ALA A 314 1.37 9.75 -24.39
N ARG A 315 1.27 9.76 -25.73
CA ARG A 315 2.41 10.09 -26.61
C ARG A 315 2.77 11.57 -26.56
N ALA A 316 1.78 12.47 -26.50
CA ALA A 316 2.01 13.92 -26.42
C ALA A 316 2.72 14.31 -25.13
N THR A 317 2.31 13.71 -24.00
CA THR A 317 2.95 13.90 -22.69
C THR A 317 4.37 13.33 -22.65
N GLN A 318 4.63 12.20 -23.33
CA GLN A 318 5.99 11.65 -23.46
C GLN A 318 6.91 12.49 -24.37
N LYS A 319 6.39 13.01 -25.49
CA LYS A 319 7.16 13.81 -26.46
C LYS A 319 7.56 15.19 -25.90
N GLY A 320 6.73 15.77 -25.01
CA GLY A 320 7.03 17.00 -24.29
C GLY A 320 8.19 16.90 -23.29
N ASN A 321 8.54 15.68 -22.84
CA ASN A 321 9.69 15.46 -21.93
C ASN A 321 11.03 15.27 -22.67
N GLY A 322 11.03 15.02 -23.98
CA GLY A 322 12.24 14.73 -24.78
C GLY A 322 12.79 15.89 -25.61
N LYS A 323 12.08 17.01 -25.70
CA LYS A 323 12.48 18.20 -26.50
C LYS A 323 12.08 19.48 -25.78
N SER A 324 12.99 20.07 -24.98
CA SER A 324 13.16 21.53 -24.82
C SER A 324 14.12 21.83 -23.65
N LEU A 325 15.41 21.97 -23.96
CA LEU A 325 16.15 23.15 -23.51
C LEU A 325 15.84 24.25 -24.53
N THR A 326 15.72 25.49 -24.07
CA THR A 326 15.41 26.73 -24.79
C THR A 326 13.92 27.08 -24.97
N GLU A 327 13.58 28.20 -24.34
CA GLU A 327 12.46 29.13 -24.53
C GLU A 327 11.05 28.80 -23.94
N VAL A 328 10.77 29.47 -22.81
CA VAL A 328 9.53 30.13 -22.34
C VAL A 328 8.22 29.76 -23.08
N GLY A 329 7.12 29.31 -22.46
CA GLY A 329 6.71 29.15 -21.07
C GLY A 329 5.21 28.79 -21.01
N ALA A 330 4.78 28.17 -19.89
CA ALA A 330 3.41 27.82 -19.49
C ALA A 330 2.73 26.68 -20.29
N PRO A 331 2.92 25.39 -19.91
CA PRO A 331 2.37 24.86 -18.65
C PRO A 331 3.26 23.84 -17.91
N ILE A 332 4.39 23.39 -18.50
CA ILE A 332 5.34 22.44 -17.90
C ILE A 332 6.21 23.12 -16.83
N SER A 333 6.38 24.45 -16.94
CA SER A 333 7.10 25.25 -15.95
C SER A 333 6.40 25.25 -14.59
N VAL A 334 5.06 25.17 -14.51
CA VAL A 334 4.36 25.20 -13.21
C VAL A 334 4.57 23.89 -12.47
N ALA A 335 4.49 22.73 -13.13
CA ALA A 335 4.73 21.43 -12.49
C ALA A 335 6.19 21.26 -12.08
N LYS A 336 7.15 21.67 -12.93
CA LYS A 336 8.58 21.62 -12.61
C LYS A 336 8.96 22.63 -11.52
N ARG A 337 8.45 23.87 -11.59
CA ARG A 337 8.64 24.90 -10.55
C ARG A 337 7.96 24.53 -9.25
N ARG A 338 6.84 23.79 -9.30
CA ARG A 338 6.15 23.22 -8.13
C ARG A 338 6.92 22.06 -7.53
N LEU A 339 7.56 21.21 -8.34
CA LEU A 339 8.46 20.17 -7.87
C LEU A 339 9.71 20.79 -7.22
N GLU A 340 10.35 21.77 -7.86
CA GLU A 340 11.49 22.52 -7.29
C GLU A 340 11.10 23.32 -6.04
N LEU A 341 9.89 23.89 -5.98
CA LEU A 341 9.37 24.54 -4.76
C LEU A 341 9.12 23.52 -3.66
N MET A 342 8.64 22.32 -3.99
CA MET A 342 8.40 21.25 -3.04
C MET A 342 9.72 20.64 -2.54
N GLU A 343 10.71 20.48 -3.41
CA GLU A 343 12.08 20.06 -3.09
C GLU A 343 12.76 21.10 -2.20
N ARG A 344 12.76 22.38 -2.58
CA ARG A 344 13.29 23.47 -1.73
C ARG A 344 12.53 23.62 -0.41
N LYS A 345 11.22 23.31 -0.39
CA LYS A 345 10.43 23.33 0.84
C LYS A 345 10.79 22.15 1.73
N MET A 346 10.92 20.95 1.15
CA MET A 346 11.38 19.75 1.83
C MET A 346 12.79 19.96 2.39
N ASP A 347 13.71 20.54 1.63
CA ASP A 347 15.07 20.85 2.07
C ASP A 347 15.08 21.86 3.22
N ARG A 348 14.23 22.89 3.17
CA ARG A 348 14.09 23.86 4.27
C ARG A 348 13.49 23.23 5.52
N GLU A 349 12.54 22.33 5.36
CA GLU A 349 11.89 21.63 6.46
C GLU A 349 12.83 20.59 7.09
N LEU A 350 13.60 19.87 6.27
CA LEU A 350 14.67 18.99 6.70
C LEU A 350 15.77 19.77 7.43
N ALA A 351 16.17 20.94 6.91
CA ALA A 351 17.13 21.82 7.56
C ALA A 351 16.61 22.39 8.88
N ALA A 352 15.32 22.75 8.96
CA ALA A 352 14.69 23.21 10.19
C ALA A 352 14.60 22.08 11.23
N GLN A 353 14.24 20.87 10.81
CA GLN A 353 14.20 19.70 11.67
C GLN A 353 15.60 19.33 12.17
N LYS A 354 16.61 19.43 11.31
CA LYS A 354 18.02 19.23 11.67
C LYS A 354 18.50 20.28 12.67
N ARG A 355 18.20 21.56 12.45
CA ARG A 355 18.50 22.63 13.44
C ARG A 355 17.81 22.39 14.76
N HIS A 356 16.54 22.01 14.75
CA HIS A 356 15.80 21.70 15.97
C HIS A 356 16.43 20.50 16.70
N SER A 357 16.83 19.45 15.99
CA SER A 357 17.54 18.31 16.60
C SER A 357 18.91 18.71 17.14
N GLU A 358 19.66 19.55 16.42
CA GLU A 358 20.97 20.05 16.85
C GLU A 358 20.83 20.94 18.09
N GLU A 359 19.79 21.77 18.18
CA GLU A 359 19.47 22.57 19.37
C GLU A 359 19.12 21.70 20.58
N GLN A 360 18.37 20.61 20.37
CA GLN A 360 18.06 19.64 21.43
C GLN A 360 19.35 18.96 21.93
N VAL A 361 20.23 18.54 21.01
CA VAL A 361 21.53 17.96 21.36
C VAL A 361 22.39 18.97 22.10
N MET A 362 22.51 20.21 21.62
CA MET A 362 23.29 21.26 22.27
C MET A 362 22.77 21.58 23.68
N ARG A 363 21.45 21.58 23.88
CA ARG A 363 20.82 21.75 25.19
C ARG A 363 21.15 20.58 26.13
N LEU A 364 21.11 19.35 25.63
CA LEU A 364 21.50 18.16 26.40
C LEU A 364 22.99 18.16 26.75
N GLU A 365 23.86 18.52 25.80
CA GLU A 365 25.30 18.64 26.04
C GLU A 365 25.60 19.72 27.08
N LYS A 366 24.90 20.86 27.03
CA LYS A 366 25.04 21.93 28.01
C LYS A 366 24.65 21.45 29.40
N LEU A 367 23.49 20.79 29.54
CA LEU A 367 23.04 20.20 30.80
C LEU A 367 24.05 19.17 31.33
N HIS A 368 24.61 18.34 30.45
CA HIS A 368 25.61 17.36 30.84
C HIS A 368 26.90 18.01 31.37
N ARG A 369 27.39 19.07 30.71
CA ARG A 369 28.56 19.83 31.20
C ARG A 369 28.28 20.52 32.54
N GLU A 370 27.11 21.13 32.70
CA GLU A 370 26.71 21.76 33.96
C GLU A 370 26.62 20.74 35.10
N GLN A 371 26.07 19.56 34.83
CA GLN A 371 26.03 18.45 35.79
C GLN A 371 27.45 18.00 36.17
N GLN A 372 28.34 17.82 35.18
CA GLN A 372 29.72 17.41 35.43
C GLN A 372 30.50 18.46 36.23
N GLN A 373 30.29 19.74 35.93
CA GLN A 373 30.89 20.84 36.67
C GLN A 373 30.39 20.87 38.12
N THR A 374 29.08 20.70 38.33
CA THR A 374 28.49 20.64 39.68
C THR A 374 29.10 19.48 40.49
N GLN A 375 29.29 18.32 39.87
CA GLN A 375 29.95 17.18 40.52
C GLN A 375 31.42 17.47 40.86
N GLN A 376 32.16 18.11 39.94
CA GLN A 376 33.55 18.50 40.20
C GLN A 376 33.66 19.53 41.34
N GLU A 377 32.76 20.51 41.38
CA GLU A 377 32.70 21.51 42.45
C GLU A 377 32.38 20.88 43.81
N GLN A 378 31.40 19.96 43.85
CA GLN A 378 31.08 19.20 45.06
C GLN A 378 32.29 18.37 45.54
N HIS A 379 32.99 17.70 44.62
CA HIS A 379 34.19 16.93 44.95
C HIS A 379 35.33 17.84 45.45
N ALA A 380 35.53 19.00 44.83
CA ALA A 380 36.53 19.98 45.26
C ALA A 380 36.23 20.55 46.66
N GLN A 381 34.96 20.85 46.96
CA GLN A 381 34.52 21.29 48.29
C GLN A 381 34.76 20.21 49.35
N LEU A 382 34.48 18.95 49.03
CA LEU A 382 34.75 17.83 49.93
C LEU A 382 36.25 17.73 50.24
N LEU A 383 37.11 17.80 49.21
CA LEU A 383 38.56 17.79 49.39
C LEU A 383 39.06 18.96 50.23
N ALA A 384 38.55 20.17 49.99
CA ALA A 384 38.89 21.35 50.80
C ALA A 384 38.49 21.18 52.27
N THR A 385 37.31 20.61 52.52
CA THR A 385 36.83 20.32 53.88
C THR A 385 37.72 19.29 54.57
N ILE A 386 38.11 18.23 53.86
CA ILE A 386 39.03 17.20 54.38
C ILE A 386 40.39 17.84 54.71
N GLN A 387 40.93 18.68 53.84
CA GLN A 387 42.20 19.37 54.09
C GLN A 387 42.11 20.31 55.30
N GLN A 388 41.01 21.06 55.44
CA GLN A 388 40.78 21.90 56.62
C GLN A 388 40.74 21.07 57.90
N GLN A 389 40.04 19.93 57.89
CA GLN A 389 40.00 19.01 59.03
C GLN A 389 41.40 18.46 59.37
N GLN A 390 42.20 18.11 58.36
CA GLN A 390 43.59 17.68 58.55
C GLN A 390 44.46 18.80 59.14
N ALA A 391 44.33 20.05 58.67
CA ALA A 391 45.07 21.18 59.20
C ALA A 391 44.72 21.46 60.67
N MET A 392 43.42 21.49 61.00
CA MET A 392 42.97 21.63 62.39
C MET A 392 43.49 20.49 63.28
N MET A 393 43.49 19.26 62.79
CA MET A 393 44.03 18.11 63.53
C MET A 393 45.54 18.26 63.77
N CYS A 394 46.30 18.70 62.77
CA CYS A 394 47.73 18.98 62.91
C CYS A 394 48.01 20.08 63.94
N ASP A 395 47.21 21.15 63.98
CA ASP A 395 47.38 22.22 64.96
C ASP A 395 46.98 21.78 66.38
N LEU A 396 45.95 20.94 66.52
CA LEU A 396 45.63 20.29 67.79
C LEU A 396 46.78 19.39 68.26
N ILE A 397 47.38 18.60 67.37
CA ILE A 397 48.55 17.76 67.69
C ILE A 397 49.74 18.62 68.14
N LYS A 398 50.01 19.76 67.50
CA LYS A 398 51.07 20.70 67.93
C LYS A 398 50.79 21.32 69.30
N LEU A 399 49.52 21.63 69.61
CA LEU A 399 49.12 22.16 70.93
C LEU A 399 49.20 21.10 72.04
N MET A 400 49.07 19.82 71.68
CA MET A 400 49.21 18.68 72.60
C MET A 400 50.65 18.13 72.68
N ALA A 401 51.56 18.57 71.80
CA ALA A 401 52.95 18.18 71.83
C ALA A 401 53.65 18.81 73.07
N PRO A 402 54.26 18.02 73.95
CA PRO A 402 54.93 18.56 75.13
C PRO A 402 56.09 19.47 74.70
N THR A 403 56.13 20.69 75.22
CA THR A 403 57.28 21.59 75.11
C THR A 403 58.45 21.01 75.91
N SER A 404 59.16 20.04 75.36
CA SER A 404 60.50 19.70 75.83
C SER A 404 61.47 20.80 75.41
N ARG A 405 61.40 21.95 76.09
CA ARG A 405 62.51 22.89 76.18
C ARG A 405 63.17 22.67 77.54
N THR A 406 63.91 21.57 77.60
CA THR A 406 64.90 21.26 78.62
C THR A 406 65.94 22.38 78.61
N GLY A 407 66.24 22.93 79.79
CA GLY A 407 67.25 23.96 79.97
C GLY A 407 68.63 23.49 79.53
N ALA A 408 69.33 24.35 78.80
CA ALA A 408 70.77 24.33 78.69
C ALA A 408 71.32 25.42 79.62
N ASN A 409 71.49 25.07 80.89
CA ASN A 409 72.53 25.69 81.72
C ASN A 409 73.80 24.87 81.47
N ALA A 410 74.81 25.50 80.86
CA ALA A 410 76.20 25.10 80.99
C ALA A 410 77.02 26.37 81.29
N GLN A 411 77.76 26.29 82.38
CA GLN A 411 78.61 27.30 83.03
C GLN A 411 79.80 27.78 82.18
N GLU A 412 80.46 28.82 82.72
CA GLU A 412 81.84 29.33 82.53
C GLU A 412 81.82 30.81 82.05
N VAL A 413 82.31 31.82 82.77
CA VAL A 413 83.28 31.98 83.88
C VAL A 413 82.85 33.11 84.81
#